data_AF-A0A1F3BI00-F1
#
_entry.id   AF-A0A1F3BI00-F1
#
_cell.length_a   1.000
_cell.length_b   1.000
_cell.length_c   1.000
_cell.angle_alpha   90.00
_cell.angle_beta   90.00
_cell.angle_gamma   90.00
#
_symmetry.space_group_name_H-M   'P 1'
#
loop_
_entity.id
_entity.type
_entity.pdbx_description
1 polymer ?
#
loop_
_entity_poly.entity_id
_entity_poly.type
_entity_poly.pdbx_seq_one_letter_code
_entity_poly.pdbx_strand_id
1 'polypeptide(L)' 'MKMVSEFKRKGEAVLQCELCGFGYKDLDMAERCEEYCDIHGSCSLDITKKAIYKPNVRVMSILA' A
#
# COMPACT_ATOMS: atom_id res chain seq x y z
N MET A 1 9.88 1.96 12.57
CA MET A 1 9.28 0.63 12.81
C MET A 1 8.58 0.23 11.52
N LYS A 2 8.79 -0.98 11.00
CA LYS A 2 8.05 -1.47 9.82
C LYS A 2 6.70 -1.99 10.32
N MET A 3 5.63 -1.25 10.09
CA MET A 3 4.31 -1.58 10.60
C MET A 3 3.40 -1.91 9.43
N VAL A 4 3.19 -3.20 9.21
CA VAL A 4 2.32 -3.74 8.16
C VAL A 4 1.08 -4.32 8.85
N SER A 5 -0.10 -3.95 8.37
CA SER A 5 -1.37 -4.52 8.82
C SER A 5 -1.81 -5.68 7.92
N GLU A 6 -2.57 -6.63 8.46
CA GLU A 6 -3.16 -7.73 7.68
C GLU A 6 -4.69 -7.63 7.68
N PHE A 7 -5.31 -7.82 6.52
CA PHE A 7 -6.76 -7.98 6.42
C PHE A 7 -7.15 -9.04 5.39
N LYS A 8 -8.37 -9.60 5.51
CA LYS A 8 -8.90 -10.55 4.54
C LYS A 8 -9.73 -9.84 3.46
N ARG A 9 -9.47 -10.14 2.19
CA ARG A 9 -10.24 -9.66 1.04
C ARG A 9 -10.54 -10.83 0.10
N LYS A 10 -11.83 -11.05 -0.19
CA LYS A 10 -12.28 -12.15 -1.09
C LYS A 10 -11.72 -13.53 -0.69
N GLY A 11 -11.50 -13.76 0.60
CA GLY A 11 -10.93 -15.02 1.12
C GLY A 11 -9.40 -15.09 1.14
N GLU A 12 -8.70 -14.09 0.61
CA GLU A 12 -7.24 -14.02 0.62
C GLU A 12 -6.73 -13.05 1.69
N ALA A 13 -5.62 -13.38 2.34
CA ALA A 13 -4.91 -12.45 3.22
C ALA A 13 -4.19 -11.38 2.38
N VAL A 14 -4.29 -10.12 2.81
CA VAL A 14 -3.67 -8.97 2.18
C VAL A 14 -2.87 -8.24 3.24
N LEU A 15 -1.59 -8.01 2.94
CA LEU A 15 -0.64 -7.32 3.81
C LEU A 15 -0.51 -5.88 3.33
N GLN A 16 -0.90 -4.94 4.17
CA GLN A 16 -1.13 -3.54 3.83
C GLN A 16 -0.09 -2.63 4.47
N CYS A 17 0.45 -1.74 3.65
CA CYS A 17 1.18 -0.57 4.10
C CYS A 17 0.20 0.39 4.78
N GLU A 18 0.41 0.68 6.06
CA GLU A 18 -0.35 1.62 6.88
C GLU A 18 -0.15 3.07 6.42
N LEU A 19 0.99 3.41 5.83
CA LEU A 19 1.28 4.77 5.35
C LEU A 19 0.50 5.15 4.08
N CYS A 20 0.48 4.25 3.08
CA CYS A 20 -0.15 4.55 1.79
C CYS A 20 -1.43 3.77 1.51
N GLY A 21 -1.71 2.71 2.27
CA GLY A 21 -2.91 1.88 2.11
C GLY A 21 -2.85 0.86 0.96
N PHE A 22 -1.76 0.75 0.21
CA PHE A 22 -1.58 -0.34 -0.77
C PHE A 22 -1.38 -1.68 -0.08
N GLY A 23 -1.89 -2.75 -0.71
CA GLY A 23 -1.81 -4.11 -0.16
C GLY A 23 -1.16 -5.11 -1.11
N TYR A 24 -0.45 -6.05 -0.53
CA TYR A 24 0.44 -7.02 -1.17
C TYR A 24 0.14 -8.44 -0.70
N LYS A 25 0.63 -9.42 -1.47
CA LYS A 25 0.47 -10.84 -1.15
C LYS A 25 1.47 -11.32 -0.11
N ASP A 26 2.67 -10.75 -0.12
CA ASP A 26 3.79 -11.16 0.71
C ASP A 26 4.28 -10.03 1.61
N LEU A 27 4.75 -10.42 2.80
CA LEU A 27 5.17 -9.49 3.86
C LEU A 27 6.37 -8.66 3.42
N ASP A 28 7.33 -9.26 2.73
CA ASP A 28 8.53 -8.58 2.25
C ASP A 28 8.20 -7.44 1.28
N MET A 29 7.19 -7.59 0.41
CA MET A 29 6.75 -6.50 -0.47
C MET A 29 6.01 -5.41 0.31
N ALA A 30 5.18 -5.77 1.28
CA ALA A 30 4.49 -4.80 2.13
C ALA A 30 5.46 -4.00 3.01
N GLU A 31 6.45 -4.67 3.60
CA GLU A 31 7.51 -4.06 4.40
C GLU A 31 8.41 -3.16 3.56
N ARG A 32 8.74 -3.55 2.33
CA ARG A 32 9.47 -2.69 1.39
C ARG A 32 8.66 -1.46 1.00
N CYS A 33 7.34 -1.58 0.86
CA CYS A 33 6.48 -0.42 0.62
C CYS A 33 6.48 0.53 1.83
N GLU A 34 6.34 -0.02 3.03
CA GLU A 34 6.40 0.74 4.29
C GLU A 34 7.70 1.53 4.42
N GLU A 35 8.84 0.84 4.30
CA GLU A 35 10.16 1.45 4.39
C GLU A 35 10.35 2.54 3.34
N TYR A 36 9.90 2.30 2.10
CA TYR A 36 10.00 3.33 1.06
C TYR A 36 9.11 4.55 1.37
N CYS A 37 7.89 4.34 1.84
CA CYS A 37 6.97 5.42 2.19
C CYS A 37 7.49 6.24 3.38
N ASP A 38 8.05 5.60 4.40
CA ASP A 38 8.64 6.23 5.59
C ASP A 38 9.85 7.10 5.21
N ILE A 39 10.74 6.60 4.35
CA ILE A 39 11.96 7.31 3.93
C ILE A 39 11.65 8.46 2.95
N HIS A 40 10.76 8.25 1.98
CA HIS A 40 10.56 9.18 0.86
C HIS A 40 9.30 10.05 0.97
N GLY A 41 8.41 9.78 1.94
CA GLY A 41 7.12 10.46 2.06
C GLY A 41 6.21 10.27 0.83
N SER A 42 6.49 9.28 -0.01
CA SER A 42 5.78 9.02 -1.26
C SER A 42 5.88 7.54 -1.65
N CYS A 43 4.99 7.11 -2.54
CA CYS A 43 4.95 5.72 -3.00
C CYS A 43 5.94 5.46 -4.15
N SER A 44 6.68 4.34 -4.08
CA SER A 44 7.45 3.85 -5.23
C SER A 44 6.51 3.31 -6.32
N LEU A 45 6.68 3.80 -7.55
CA LEU A 45 5.91 3.30 -8.71
C LEU A 45 6.22 1.84 -9.01
N ASP A 46 7.44 1.37 -8.77
CA ASP A 46 7.81 -0.03 -9.03
C ASP A 46 7.26 -0.99 -7.97
N ILE A 47 7.14 -0.53 -6.73
CA ILE A 47 6.51 -1.31 -5.66
C ILE A 47 5.00 -1.36 -5.88
N THR A 48 4.34 -0.22 -6.11
CA THR A 48 2.88 -0.13 -6.28
C THR A 48 2.35 -0.91 -7.50
N LYS A 49 3.16 -1.12 -8.55
CA LYS A 49 2.81 -2.02 -9.68
C LYS A 49 2.49 -3.45 -9.26
N LYS A 50 3.06 -3.94 -8.15
CA LYS A 50 2.85 -5.30 -7.65
C LYS A 50 1.70 -5.43 -6.66
N ALA A 51 1.00 -4.33 -6.37
CA ALA A 51 -0.07 -4.33 -5.38
C ALA A 51 -1.30 -5.11 -5.86
N ILE A 52 -1.81 -5.99 -4.99
CA ILE A 52 -3.05 -6.75 -5.20
C ILE A 52 -4.28 -6.01 -4.63
N TYR A 53 -4.03 -4.98 -3.82
CA TYR A 53 -5.02 -4.05 -3.31
C TYR A 53 -4.56 -2.61 -3.52
N LYS A 54 -5.46 -1.78 -4.05
CA LYS A 54 -5.23 -0.34 -4.23
C LYS A 54 -6.18 0.42 -3.30
N PRO A 55 -5.69 1.40 -2.53
CA PRO A 55 -6.54 2.24 -1.69
C PRO A 55 -7.46 3.07 -2.59
N ASN A 56 -8.66 3.36 -2.09
CA ASN A 56 -9.61 4.16 -2.84
C ASN A 56 -9.23 5.65 -2.67
N VAL A 57 -8.53 6.21 -3.65
CA VAL A 57 -8.23 7.64 -3.69
C VAL A 57 -9.43 8.39 -4.25
N ARG A 58 -10.13 9.15 -3.40
CA ARG A 58 -11.12 10.12 -3.85
C ARG A 58 -10.35 11.26 -4.51
N VAL A 59 -10.33 11.27 -5.84
CA VAL A 59 -9.87 12.45 -6.58
C VAL A 59 -10.89 13.55 -6.28
N MET A 60 -10.49 14.56 -5.51
CA MET A 60 -11.24 15.81 -5.47
C MET A 60 -11.12 16.40 -6.87
N SER A 61 -12.14 16.17 -7.70
CA SER A 61 -12.29 16.86 -8.96
C SER A 61 -12.43 18.34 -8.65
N ILE A 62 -11.33 19.09 -8.70
CA ILE A 62 -11.34 20.55 -8.80
C ILE A 62 -11.81 20.84 -10.22
N LEU A 63 -13.10 20.64 -10.49
CA LEU A 63 -13.74 21.28 -11.61
C LEU A 63 -13.83 22.76 -11.23
N ALA A 64 -12.85 23.52 -11.72
CA ALA A 64 -12.88 24.97 -11.76
C ALA A 64 -13.93 25.45 -12.78
#